data_AF-A0A821YTM8-F1
#
_entry.id   AF-A0A821YTM8-F1
#
_cell.length_a   1.000
_cell.length_b   1.000
_cell.length_c   1.000
_cell.angle_alpha   90.00
_cell.angle_beta   90.00
_cell.angle_gamma   90.00
#
_symmetry.space_group_name_H-M   'P 1'
#
loop_
_entity.id
_entity.type
_entity.pdbx_description
1 polymer ?
#
loop_
_entity_poly.entity_id
_entity_poly.type
_entity_poly.pdbx_seq_one_letter_code
_entity_poly.pdbx_strand_id
1 'polypeptide(L)'
;MDKYERQPLRSLHENEQSFDNVLRRRCIAHWGLPEWLGDNHFLLQKHRPPANSVRECLISIASIHSETVNIWTHLIGALCVAVTYTLFLIDNHRQMDLSDYISFSVFFISAILCLTFSTLLHVFINYSPRVMVIVSKLDYM
;
A
#
# COMPACT_ATOMS: atom_id res chain seq x y z
N MET A 1 28.12 20.22 -27.83
CA MET A 1 27.53 19.37 -26.76
C MET A 1 27.10 20.29 -25.62
N ASP A 2 25.83 20.44 -25.24
CA ASP A 2 24.61 19.86 -25.76
C ASP A 2 23.44 20.73 -25.25
N LYS A 3 22.78 21.48 -26.15
CA LYS A 3 21.56 22.25 -25.80
C LYS A 3 20.32 21.37 -25.98
N TYR A 4 20.46 20.26 -26.72
CA TYR A 4 19.42 19.29 -27.01
C TYR A 4 19.30 18.23 -25.91
N GLU A 5 20.36 17.88 -25.18
CA GLU A 5 20.27 17.01 -23.98
C GLU A 5 19.67 17.72 -22.76
N ARG A 6 19.83 19.06 -22.63
CA ARG A 6 19.33 19.81 -21.46
C ARG A 6 17.82 20.07 -21.48
N GLN A 7 17.19 20.14 -22.65
CA GLN A 7 15.73 20.30 -22.78
C GLN A 7 14.91 19.10 -22.26
N PRO A 8 15.21 17.84 -22.64
CA PRO A 8 14.48 16.68 -22.13
C PRO A 8 14.75 16.45 -20.64
N LEU A 9 15.94 16.75 -20.13
CA LEU A 9 16.23 16.67 -18.69
C LEU A 9 15.42 17.71 -17.89
N ARG A 10 15.23 18.93 -18.42
CA ARG A 10 14.39 19.95 -17.78
C ARG A 10 12.91 19.56 -17.78
N SER A 11 12.39 19.04 -18.88
CA SER A 11 10.99 18.64 -18.97
C SER A 11 10.66 17.41 -18.12
N LEU A 12 11.62 16.48 -17.97
CA LEU A 12 11.51 15.38 -17.02
C LEU A 12 11.47 15.87 -15.57
N HIS A 13 12.35 16.80 -15.19
CA HIS A 13 12.38 17.36 -13.84
C HIS A 13 11.16 18.26 -13.52
N GLU A 14 10.65 19.00 -14.51
CA GLU A 14 9.39 19.74 -14.39
C GLU A 14 8.18 18.81 -14.27
N ASN A 15 8.17 17.69 -14.99
CA ASN A 15 7.15 16.65 -14.84
C ASN A 15 7.25 15.93 -13.49
N GLU A 16 8.45 15.62 -13.00
CA GLU A 16 8.66 15.05 -11.66
C GLU A 16 8.23 16.04 -10.57
N GLN A 17 8.61 17.31 -10.66
CA GLN A 17 8.15 18.33 -9.71
C GLN A 17 6.65 18.58 -9.80
N SER A 18 6.05 18.53 -11.00
CA SER A 18 4.61 18.64 -11.17
C SER A 18 3.89 17.43 -10.57
N PHE A 19 4.40 16.22 -10.81
CA PHE A 19 3.89 14.98 -10.25
C PHE A 19 4.00 14.99 -8.73
N ASP A 20 5.18 15.30 -8.18
CA ASP A 20 5.41 15.48 -6.74
C ASP A 20 4.51 16.54 -6.12
N ASN A 21 4.25 17.64 -6.82
CA ASN A 21 3.33 18.67 -6.36
C ASN A 21 1.87 18.21 -6.42
N VAL A 22 1.47 17.42 -7.40
CA VAL A 22 0.13 16.79 -7.44
C VAL A 22 -0.04 15.77 -6.31
N LEU A 23 1.01 14.99 -6.01
CA LEU A 23 1.02 14.02 -4.93
C LEU A 23 1.04 14.69 -3.54
N ARG A 24 1.80 15.78 -3.36
CA ARG A 24 1.87 16.54 -2.10
C ARG A 24 0.67 17.46 -1.86
N ARG A 25 0.13 18.13 -2.89
CA ARG A 25 -0.95 19.12 -2.74
C ARG A 25 -2.30 18.54 -2.32
N ARG A 26 -2.47 17.22 -2.35
CA ARG A 26 -3.69 16.57 -1.87
C ARG A 26 -3.69 16.37 -0.37
N CYS A 27 -2.55 16.30 0.29
CA CYS A 27 -2.54 16.00 1.72
C CYS A 27 -3.09 17.15 2.56
N ILE A 28 -3.90 16.81 3.55
CA ILE A 28 -4.52 17.75 4.48
C ILE A 28 -4.00 17.55 5.90
N ALA A 29 -4.21 18.56 6.73
CA ALA A 29 -3.91 18.48 8.16
C ALA A 29 -5.03 17.78 8.92
N HIS A 30 -4.73 17.26 10.11
CA HIS A 30 -5.65 16.44 10.90
C HIS A 30 -6.98 17.15 11.20
N TRP A 31 -6.93 18.44 11.54
CA TRP A 31 -8.13 19.24 11.82
C TRP A 31 -9.05 19.46 10.60
N GLY A 32 -8.55 19.18 9.39
CA GLY A 32 -9.33 19.23 8.15
C GLY A 32 -9.90 17.87 7.74
N LEU A 33 -9.61 16.79 8.48
CA LEU A 33 -10.14 15.46 8.17
C LEU A 33 -11.62 15.34 8.56
N PRO A 34 -12.39 14.55 7.80
CA PRO A 34 -13.68 14.11 8.29
C PRO A 34 -13.50 13.13 9.46
N GLU A 35 -14.47 13.11 10.37
CA GLU A 35 -14.42 12.35 11.64
C GLU A 35 -14.09 10.86 11.46
N TRP A 36 -14.57 10.24 10.38
CA TRP A 36 -14.32 8.83 10.10
C TRP A 36 -12.86 8.53 9.72
N LEU A 37 -12.09 9.51 9.25
CA LEU A 37 -10.70 9.31 8.81
C LEU A 37 -9.68 9.78 9.86
N GLY A 38 -10.13 10.53 10.88
CA GLY A 38 -9.30 11.07 11.96
C GLY A 38 -9.17 10.11 13.14
N ASP A 39 -8.53 8.96 12.91
CA ASP A 39 -8.33 7.91 13.93
C ASP A 39 -7.31 8.31 15.02
N ASN A 40 -6.20 8.93 14.63
CA ASN A 40 -5.07 9.24 15.48
C ASN A 40 -4.75 10.73 15.47
N HIS A 41 -5.15 11.42 16.54
CA HIS A 41 -4.93 12.87 16.72
C HIS A 41 -3.47 13.29 16.88
N PHE A 42 -2.55 12.35 17.14
CA PHE A 42 -1.11 12.63 17.17
C PHE A 42 -0.51 12.78 15.77
N LEU A 43 -1.17 12.25 14.73
CA LEU A 43 -0.78 12.48 13.35
C LEU A 43 -1.30 13.84 12.91
N LEU A 44 -0.47 14.88 12.97
CA LEU A 44 -0.92 16.26 12.76
C LEU A 44 -1.11 16.65 11.27
N GLN A 45 -0.37 16.02 10.35
CA GLN A 45 -0.26 16.43 8.95
C GLN A 45 -0.10 15.22 8.01
N LYS A 46 -0.09 15.50 6.70
CA LYS A 46 0.13 14.53 5.61
C LYS A 46 -0.96 13.45 5.49
N HIS A 47 -2.18 13.76 5.90
CA HIS A 47 -3.30 12.87 5.73
C HIS A 47 -3.83 12.94 4.32
N ARG A 48 -4.26 11.81 3.76
CA ARG A 48 -4.95 11.83 2.47
C ARG A 48 -6.37 12.36 2.65
N PRO A 49 -6.87 13.19 1.72
CA PRO A 49 -8.27 13.59 1.72
C PRO A 49 -9.13 12.41 1.27
N PRO A 50 -10.46 12.49 1.40
CA PRO A 50 -11.36 11.52 0.79
C PRO A 50 -11.07 11.36 -0.71
N ALA A 51 -10.79 10.14 -1.15
CA ALA A 51 -10.47 9.86 -2.55
C ALA A 51 -11.72 9.95 -3.42
N ASN A 52 -11.55 10.45 -4.65
CA ASN A 52 -12.66 10.58 -5.60
C ASN A 52 -12.82 9.34 -6.50
N SER A 53 -11.83 8.44 -6.51
CA SER A 53 -11.83 7.23 -7.34
C SER A 53 -10.89 6.17 -6.80
N VAL A 54 -11.14 4.91 -7.16
CA VAL A 54 -10.22 3.77 -6.88
C VAL A 54 -8.85 4.01 -7.50
N ARG A 55 -8.79 4.61 -8.69
CA ARG A 55 -7.53 4.95 -9.36
C ARG A 55 -6.67 5.89 -8.51
N GLU A 56 -7.28 6.84 -7.82
CA GLU A 56 -6.59 7.76 -6.92
C GLU A 56 -6.00 7.02 -5.70
N CYS A 57 -6.73 6.06 -5.12
CA CYS A 57 -6.21 5.20 -4.06
C CYS A 57 -4.98 4.41 -4.54
N LEU A 58 -5.04 3.80 -5.72
CA LEU A 58 -3.92 3.02 -6.26
C LEU A 58 -2.68 3.87 -6.58
N ILE A 59 -2.87 5.05 -7.17
CA ILE A 59 -1.76 5.99 -7.43
C ILE A 59 -1.12 6.45 -6.12
N SER A 60 -1.89 6.55 -5.04
CA SER A 60 -1.37 6.97 -3.73
C SER A 60 -0.34 6.01 -3.13
N ILE A 61 -0.28 4.74 -3.57
CA ILE A 61 0.75 3.77 -3.14
C ILE A 61 2.17 4.30 -3.40
N ALA A 62 2.37 5.00 -4.52
CA ALA A 62 3.64 5.60 -4.90
C ALA A 62 3.84 7.02 -4.33
N SER A 63 2.92 7.50 -3.48
CA SER A 63 2.92 8.85 -2.92
C SER A 63 3.32 8.86 -1.44
N ILE A 64 3.79 10.00 -0.95
CA ILE A 64 4.21 10.17 0.46
C ILE A 64 3.06 10.80 1.27
N HIS A 65 2.54 10.06 2.24
CA HIS A 65 1.49 10.42 3.20
C HIS A 65 1.60 9.58 4.49
N SER A 66 0.71 9.78 5.45
CA SER A 66 0.69 9.05 6.73
C SER A 66 0.66 7.53 6.54
N GLU A 67 -0.17 7.03 5.62
CA GLU A 67 -0.32 5.59 5.35
C GLU A 67 0.80 4.96 4.50
N THR A 68 1.78 5.73 3.99
CA THR A 68 2.78 5.19 3.06
C THR A 68 3.59 4.07 3.70
N VAL A 69 4.07 4.26 4.93
CA VAL A 69 4.85 3.23 5.62
C VAL A 69 4.00 1.98 5.82
N ASN A 70 2.76 2.13 6.29
CA ASN A 70 1.84 1.00 6.49
C ASN A 70 1.63 0.20 5.20
N ILE A 71 1.37 0.87 4.06
CA ILE A 71 1.20 0.20 2.76
C ILE A 71 2.47 -0.58 2.39
N TRP A 72 3.64 0.06 2.46
CA TRP A 72 4.88 -0.55 2.00
C TRP A 72 5.38 -1.67 2.92
N THR A 73 5.21 -1.56 4.24
CA THR A 73 5.61 -2.62 5.17
C THR A 73 4.80 -3.90 4.95
N HIS A 74 3.48 -3.79 4.78
CA HIS A 74 2.63 -4.94 4.52
C HIS A 74 2.82 -5.50 3.11
N LEU A 75 2.99 -4.65 2.08
CA LEU A 75 3.23 -5.09 0.71
C LEU A 75 4.56 -5.84 0.58
N ILE A 76 5.66 -5.29 1.12
CA ILE A 76 6.97 -5.94 1.12
C ILE A 76 6.90 -7.23 1.93
N GLY A 77 6.24 -7.23 3.09
CA GLY A 77 6.00 -8.43 3.89
C GLY A 77 5.30 -9.53 3.07
N ALA A 78 4.21 -9.20 2.38
CA ALA A 78 3.46 -10.15 1.56
C ALA A 78 4.34 -10.76 0.44
N LEU A 79 5.14 -9.92 -0.23
CA LEU A 79 6.08 -10.38 -1.26
C LEU A 79 7.17 -11.29 -0.68
N CYS A 80 7.76 -10.94 0.47
CA CYS A 80 8.76 -11.78 1.14
C CYS A 80 8.19 -13.14 1.53
N VAL A 81 6.97 -13.19 2.09
CA VAL A 81 6.31 -14.45 2.45
C VAL A 81 5.98 -15.27 1.20
N ALA A 82 5.50 -14.65 0.12
CA ALA A 82 5.21 -15.34 -1.14
C ALA A 82 6.46 -15.93 -1.81
N VAL A 83 7.57 -15.18 -1.81
CA VAL A 83 8.87 -15.67 -2.29
C VAL A 83 9.36 -16.82 -1.43
N THR A 84 9.29 -16.67 -0.09
CA THR A 84 9.70 -17.72 0.85
C THR A 84 8.88 -18.99 0.64
N TYR A 85 7.56 -18.88 0.47
CA TYR A 85 6.69 -20.01 0.20
C TYR A 85 7.03 -20.68 -1.13
N THR A 86 7.31 -19.91 -2.17
CA THR A 86 7.71 -20.45 -3.49
C THR A 86 9.01 -21.23 -3.40
N LEU A 87 10.03 -20.68 -2.72
CA LEU A 87 11.31 -21.35 -2.51
C LEU A 87 11.14 -22.62 -1.67
N PHE A 88 10.33 -22.54 -0.61
CA PHE A 88 9.99 -23.69 0.22
C PHE A 88 9.36 -24.83 -0.59
N LEU A 89 8.42 -24.53 -1.49
CA LEU A 89 7.81 -25.53 -2.36
C LEU A 89 8.82 -26.15 -3.33
N ILE A 90 9.72 -25.35 -3.91
CA ILE A 90 10.74 -25.82 -4.85
C ILE A 90 11.71 -26.79 -4.15
N ASP A 91 12.24 -26.39 -2.99
CA ASP A 91 13.26 -27.16 -2.28
C ASP A 91 12.71 -28.49 -1.73
N ASN A 92 11.43 -28.53 -1.37
CA ASN A 92 10.84 -29.65 -0.66
C ASN A 92 9.86 -30.51 -1.47
N HIS A 93 9.68 -30.24 -2.78
CA HIS A 93 8.65 -30.87 -3.62
C HIS A 93 8.64 -32.43 -3.66
N ARG A 94 9.74 -33.10 -3.28
CA ARG A 94 9.82 -34.58 -3.26
C ARG A 94 9.92 -35.19 -1.87
N GLN A 95 10.05 -34.38 -0.82
CA GLN A 95 10.39 -34.84 0.53
C GLN A 95 9.22 -34.72 1.52
N MET A 96 8.14 -34.03 1.14
CA MET A 96 7.01 -33.78 2.04
C MET A 96 5.86 -34.75 1.84
N ASP A 97 5.34 -35.25 2.96
CA ASP A 97 4.05 -35.90 3.01
C ASP A 97 2.92 -34.88 2.78
N LEU A 98 1.76 -35.37 2.35
CA LEU A 98 0.60 -34.54 2.03
C LEU A 98 0.13 -33.70 3.24
N SER A 99 0.24 -34.23 4.46
CA SER A 99 -0.16 -33.54 5.69
C SER A 99 0.71 -32.32 5.97
N ASP A 100 2.02 -32.46 5.80
CA ASP A 100 2.97 -31.36 5.99
C ASP A 100 2.73 -30.30 4.93
N TYR A 101 2.57 -30.71 3.67
CA TYR A 101 2.25 -29.81 2.56
C TYR A 101 1.02 -28.96 2.87
N ILE A 102 -0.10 -29.58 3.27
CA ILE A 102 -1.34 -28.85 3.60
C ILE A 102 -1.11 -27.87 4.76
N SER A 103 -0.40 -28.31 5.82
CA SER A 103 -0.15 -27.49 7.00
C SER A 103 0.65 -26.24 6.67
N PHE A 104 1.75 -26.40 5.93
CA PHE A 104 2.56 -25.26 5.48
C PHE A 104 1.81 -24.39 4.47
N SER A 105 1.08 -24.97 3.52
CA SER A 105 0.27 -24.21 2.56
C SER A 105 -0.77 -23.33 3.26
N VAL A 106 -1.51 -23.86 4.23
CA VAL A 106 -2.50 -23.08 4.98
C VAL A 106 -1.81 -21.93 5.71
N PHE A 107 -0.69 -22.19 6.40
CA PHE A 107 0.06 -21.15 7.09
C PHE A 107 0.53 -20.02 6.15
N PHE A 108 1.21 -20.35 5.04
CA PHE A 108 1.74 -19.36 4.12
C PHE A 108 0.62 -18.60 3.38
N ILE A 109 -0.44 -19.28 2.95
CA ILE A 109 -1.58 -18.64 2.29
C ILE A 109 -2.28 -17.69 3.26
N SER A 110 -2.51 -18.10 4.50
CA SER A 110 -3.11 -17.24 5.53
C SER A 110 -2.25 -16.00 5.81
N ALA A 111 -0.94 -16.15 5.92
CA ALA A 111 -0.03 -15.02 6.11
C ALA A 111 -0.04 -14.04 4.91
N ILE A 112 -0.03 -14.55 3.68
CA ILE A 112 -0.12 -13.73 2.46
C ILE A 112 -1.45 -12.98 2.41
N LEU A 113 -2.57 -13.66 2.71
CA LEU A 113 -3.90 -13.05 2.71
C LEU A 113 -4.01 -11.94 3.76
N CYS A 114 -3.55 -12.20 4.99
CA CYS A 114 -3.53 -11.21 6.06
C CYS A 114 -2.77 -9.94 5.66
N LEU A 115 -1.53 -10.08 5.18
CA LEU A 115 -0.72 -8.94 4.74
C LEU A 115 -1.32 -8.21 3.53
N THR A 116 -1.97 -8.95 2.64
CA THR A 116 -2.65 -8.36 1.47
C THR A 116 -3.89 -7.57 1.90
N PHE A 117 -4.71 -8.09 2.82
CA PHE A 117 -5.88 -7.39 3.33
C PHE A 117 -5.48 -6.13 4.11
N SER A 118 -4.43 -6.19 4.92
CA SER A 118 -3.86 -5.02 5.58
C SER A 118 -3.39 -3.97 4.58
N THR A 119 -2.69 -4.38 3.52
CA THR A 119 -2.30 -3.47 2.43
C THR A 119 -3.52 -2.82 1.77
N LEU A 120 -4.55 -3.60 1.45
CA LEU A 120 -5.79 -3.09 0.86
C LEU A 120 -6.51 -2.10 1.79
N LEU A 121 -6.54 -2.37 3.10
CA LEU A 121 -7.07 -1.43 4.08
C LEU A 121 -6.35 -0.09 3.98
N HIS A 122 -5.02 -0.08 4.10
CA HIS A 122 -4.25 1.16 4.05
C HIS A 122 -4.29 1.83 2.68
N VAL A 123 -4.59 1.12 1.58
CA VAL A 123 -4.81 1.73 0.26
C VAL A 123 -6.19 2.40 0.15
N PHE A 124 -7.23 1.75 0.68
CA PHE A 124 -8.63 2.15 0.49
C PHE A 124 -9.26 2.88 1.67
N ILE A 125 -8.52 3.08 2.77
CA ILE A 125 -9.03 3.69 4.00
C ILE A 125 -9.68 5.04 3.71
N ASN A 126 -9.16 5.84 2.79
CA ASN A 126 -9.68 7.17 2.45
C ASN A 126 -10.76 7.19 1.35
N TYR A 127 -11.23 6.04 0.85
CA TYR A 127 -12.16 6.02 -0.30
C TYR A 127 -13.60 6.37 0.07
N SER A 128 -14.16 5.72 1.08
CA SER A 128 -15.48 6.06 1.63
C SER A 128 -15.67 5.46 3.02
N PRO A 129 -16.56 6.01 3.86
CA PRO A 129 -16.83 5.46 5.19
C PRO A 129 -17.27 3.99 5.17
N ARG A 130 -18.09 3.61 4.17
CA ARG A 130 -18.54 2.21 4.01
C ARG A 130 -17.40 1.28 3.69
N VAL A 131 -16.55 1.67 2.74
CA VAL A 131 -15.38 0.87 2.35
C VAL A 131 -14.42 0.75 3.51
N MET A 132 -14.13 1.85 4.23
CA MET A 132 -13.30 1.84 5.42
C MET A 132 -13.78 0.80 6.45
N VAL A 133 -15.07 0.77 6.78
CA VAL A 133 -15.62 -0.20 7.75
C VAL A 133 -15.47 -1.64 7.25
N ILE A 134 -15.72 -1.88 5.95
CA ILE A 134 -15.60 -3.23 5.36
C ILE A 134 -14.14 -3.70 5.39
N VAL A 135 -13.21 -2.88 4.91
CA VAL A 135 -11.78 -3.26 4.87
C VAL A 135 -11.18 -3.36 6.25
N SER A 136 -11.61 -2.53 7.22
CA SER A 136 -11.22 -2.66 8.62
C SER A 136 -11.63 -4.01 9.18
N LYS A 137 -12.88 -4.44 8.94
CA LYS A 137 -13.35 -5.76 9.40
C LYS A 137 -12.57 -6.91 8.79
N LEU A 138 -12.14 -6.79 7.53
CA LEU A 138 -11.35 -7.83 6.87
C LEU A 138 -9.92 -7.94 7.43
N ASP A 139 -9.36 -6.84 7.94
CA ASP A 139 -8.03 -6.83 8.55
C ASP A 139 -8.04 -7.33 10.00
N TYR A 140 -9.14 -7.08 10.73
CA TYR A 140 -9.31 -7.53 12.12
C TYR A 140 -9.68 -9.03 12.27
N MET A 141 -10.08 -9.71 11.18
CA MET A 141 -10.47 -11.13 11.19
C MET A 141 -9.29 -12.06 10.93
#